data_AF-A0A9E2DIE4-F1
#
_entry.id   AF-A0A9E2DIE4-F1
#
_cell.length_a   1.000
_cell.length_b   1.000
_cell.length_c   1.000
_cell.angle_alpha   90.00
_cell.angle_beta   90.00
_cell.angle_gamma   90.00
#
_symmetry.space_group_name_H-M   'P 1'
#
loop_
_entity.id
_entity.type
_entity.pdbx_description
1 polymer ?
#
loop_
_entity_poly.entity_id
_entity_poly.type
_entity_poly.pdbx_seq_one_letter_code
_entity_poly.pdbx_strand_id
1 'polypeptide(L)'
;MDAVQFNQLIKSVKLGKLVGNARYLHISAFHEIAPELKDFIILIANVLKIPASDWNIIKLHTQQFRLSYLNYPQFYENSYPALHNSITVDLNNKTQKIANYTATENAPILHRKELFISSDDEHYAEFASITEEGEAAGLYENSRIIGFKKSWERVILQHGYELVDGRLFRLSAVINAATPDNKIDRHKTAIQRQSLSAPMKALAKHSYLNGEYTVFDYGCGLGDDLKELEAHGIDAAGWDPTHRPEVDRFPCDLVNIGFVINVVEDREERIEAVHLAFELAQKLLVVSAMIAGEAHIQKFTPYKDGVITSLNTFQKYFSQSELQAFIENTLDENAIAVGPGIFFIFKDKLEEQLFLADRQKRHHNWKQITTRPASSKEKFELVYVEHETLFKEFWNTCLILGRIPANDEFSDSDKIKELVGSHHKTFTLLDSLFEDNEFAQAEQYRKEDLLVYFTLSQFDKRKPYTQLPDQLQRDVKAFFGNYNNAIEIARELLFSIANTELITETSLAAQAHLPAYSLLANHSLTLHKDFIDLLPPYVNIPVACKILF
;
A
#
# COMPACT_ATOMS: atom_id res chain seq x y z
N MET A 1 2.00 42.16 -1.67
CA MET A 1 2.73 41.13 -0.92
C MET A 1 2.98 39.96 -1.86
N ASP A 2 4.22 39.49 -1.96
CA ASP A 2 4.58 38.30 -2.74
C ASP A 2 4.62 37.04 -1.84
N ALA A 3 4.85 35.88 -2.46
CA ALA A 3 4.86 34.59 -1.74
C ALA A 3 5.97 34.50 -0.67
N VAL A 4 7.12 35.14 -0.91
CA VAL A 4 8.27 35.09 0.02
C VAL A 4 7.95 35.90 1.27
N GLN A 5 7.48 37.13 1.09
CA GLN A 5 7.07 38.01 2.18
C GLN A 5 5.90 37.42 2.98
N PHE A 6 4.91 36.83 2.30
CA PHE A 6 3.77 36.17 2.95
C PHE A 6 4.21 35.01 3.85
N ASN A 7 5.07 34.12 3.33
CA ASN A 7 5.58 32.98 4.12
C ASN A 7 6.43 33.43 5.31
N GLN A 8 7.21 34.50 5.17
CA GLN A 8 7.97 35.08 6.29
C GLN A 8 7.04 35.63 7.38
N LEU A 9 6.00 36.36 7.00
CA LEU A 9 5.04 36.95 7.94
C LEU A 9 4.19 35.88 8.63
N ILE A 10 3.79 34.81 7.94
CA ILE A 10 3.05 33.70 8.58
C ILE A 10 3.94 32.98 9.61
N LYS A 11 5.22 32.78 9.31
CA LYS A 11 6.16 32.13 10.24
C LYS A 11 6.38 32.93 11.52
N SER A 12 6.20 34.25 11.50
CA SER A 12 6.31 35.08 12.70
C SER A 12 5.03 35.09 13.55
N VAL A 13 3.90 34.62 13.02
CA VAL A 13 2.64 34.49 13.77
C VAL A 13 2.77 33.39 14.83
N LYS A 14 2.70 33.79 16.11
CA LYS A 14 2.77 32.87 17.26
C LYS A 14 1.41 32.34 17.68
N LEU A 15 0.40 33.22 17.71
CA LEU A 15 -0.97 32.89 18.09
C LEU A 15 -1.67 32.07 16.99
N GLY A 16 -2.63 31.23 17.35
CA GLY A 16 -3.38 30.41 16.39
C GLY A 16 -3.07 28.92 16.46
N LYS A 17 -4.09 28.10 16.21
CA LYS A 17 -3.97 26.64 16.18
C LYS A 17 -3.18 26.19 14.95
N LEU A 18 -2.12 25.42 15.16
CA LEU A 18 -1.33 24.81 14.09
C LEU A 18 -1.83 23.40 13.81
N VAL A 19 -2.24 23.14 12.57
CA VAL A 19 -2.67 21.82 12.10
C VAL A 19 -1.98 21.54 10.77
N GLY A 20 -1.09 20.53 10.75
CA GLY A 20 -0.23 20.25 9.60
C GLY A 20 0.55 21.50 9.17
N ASN A 21 0.46 21.85 7.89
CA ASN A 21 1.12 23.02 7.30
C ASN A 21 0.21 24.26 7.24
N ALA A 22 -0.73 24.40 8.18
CA ALA A 22 -1.64 25.54 8.23
C ALA A 22 -1.84 26.06 9.65
N ARG A 23 -1.88 27.39 9.79
CA ARG A 23 -2.16 28.09 11.04
C ARG A 23 -3.53 28.75 10.94
N TYR A 24 -4.35 28.56 11.97
CA TYR A 24 -5.72 29.08 12.03
C TYR A 24 -5.84 30.15 13.10
N LEU A 25 -6.43 31.29 12.77
CA LEU A 25 -6.65 32.40 13.70
C LEU A 25 -8.08 32.92 13.62
N HIS A 26 -8.62 33.36 14.74
CA HIS A 26 -9.87 34.12 14.78
C HIS A 26 -9.62 35.59 14.46
N ILE A 27 -10.61 36.27 13.89
CA ILE A 27 -10.52 37.71 13.54
C ILE A 27 -10.24 38.61 14.74
N SER A 28 -10.67 38.21 15.96
CA SER A 28 -10.38 38.97 17.19
C SER A 28 -8.88 39.05 17.49
N ALA A 29 -8.11 38.03 17.09
CA ALA A 29 -6.67 37.94 17.29
C ALA A 29 -5.84 38.75 16.27
N PHE A 30 -6.47 39.45 15.32
CA PHE A 30 -5.74 40.16 14.25
C PHE A 30 -4.90 41.35 14.74
N HIS A 31 -5.06 41.77 16.00
CA HIS A 31 -4.22 42.79 16.61
C HIS A 31 -2.84 42.25 17.04
N GLU A 32 -2.67 40.93 17.12
CA GLU A 32 -1.41 40.27 17.49
C GLU A 32 -0.55 39.83 16.28
N ILE A 33 -1.06 39.99 15.07
CA ILE A 33 -0.32 39.69 13.83
C ILE A 33 0.29 40.97 13.24
N ALA A 34 1.28 40.80 12.37
CA ALA A 34 1.90 41.91 11.66
C ALA A 34 0.83 42.73 10.88
N PRO A 35 0.81 44.08 10.99
CA PRO A 35 -0.16 44.93 10.29
C PRO A 35 -0.20 44.68 8.78
N GLU A 36 0.96 44.43 8.17
CA GLU A 36 1.07 44.14 6.74
C GLU A 36 0.33 42.86 6.34
N LEU A 37 0.37 41.83 7.21
CA LEU A 37 -0.34 40.57 6.97
C LEU A 37 -1.85 40.76 7.16
N LYS A 38 -2.27 41.48 8.19
CA LYS A 38 -3.66 41.85 8.42
C LYS A 38 -4.25 42.61 7.23
N ASP A 39 -3.58 43.68 6.79
CA ASP A 39 -4.02 44.51 5.68
C ASP A 39 -4.08 43.72 4.38
N PHE A 40 -3.15 42.78 4.17
CA PHE A 40 -3.17 41.88 3.03
C PHE A 40 -4.38 40.94 3.04
N ILE A 41 -4.69 40.31 4.19
CA ILE A 41 -5.87 39.43 4.31
C ILE A 41 -7.15 40.23 4.01
N ILE A 42 -7.30 41.42 4.59
CA ILE A 42 -8.48 42.28 4.37
C ILE A 42 -8.57 42.73 2.91
N LEU A 43 -7.44 43.10 2.29
CA LEU A 43 -7.39 43.50 0.88
C LEU A 43 -7.88 42.37 -0.03
N ILE A 44 -7.43 41.13 0.19
CA ILE A 44 -7.85 39.98 -0.61
C ILE A 44 -9.36 39.73 -0.44
N ALA A 45 -9.88 39.76 0.78
CA ALA A 45 -11.32 39.63 1.03
C ALA A 45 -12.14 40.69 0.27
N ASN A 46 -11.70 41.95 0.30
CA ASN A 46 -12.35 43.06 -0.40
C ASN A 46 -12.30 42.90 -1.93
N VAL A 47 -11.15 42.54 -2.48
CA VAL A 47 -10.97 42.32 -3.93
C VAL A 47 -11.87 41.19 -4.44
N LEU A 48 -12.02 40.13 -3.65
CA LEU A 48 -12.88 38.98 -3.97
C LEU A 48 -14.34 39.17 -3.56
N LYS A 49 -14.70 40.34 -2.99
CA LYS A 49 -16.04 40.68 -2.51
C LYS A 49 -16.59 39.67 -1.50
N ILE A 50 -15.72 39.14 -0.64
CA ILE A 50 -16.10 38.25 0.46
C ILE A 50 -16.71 39.11 1.57
N PRO A 51 -17.98 38.92 1.94
CA PRO A 51 -18.60 39.70 3.01
C PRO A 51 -17.88 39.50 4.35
N ALA A 52 -17.77 40.55 5.15
CA ALA A 52 -17.16 40.45 6.49
C ALA A 52 -17.98 39.55 7.45
N SER A 53 -19.26 39.34 7.17
CA SER A 53 -20.13 38.40 7.90
C SER A 53 -19.89 36.93 7.56
N ASP A 54 -19.17 36.65 6.46
CA ASP A 54 -19.09 35.32 5.87
C ASP A 54 -17.80 34.59 6.26
N TRP A 55 -17.07 35.10 7.25
CA TRP A 55 -15.92 34.42 7.85
C TRP A 55 -15.56 35.05 9.19
N ASN A 56 -15.00 34.22 10.08
CA ASN A 56 -14.46 34.66 11.36
C ASN A 56 -13.15 33.95 11.73
N ILE A 57 -12.76 32.93 10.96
CA ILE A 57 -11.48 32.24 11.08
C ILE A 57 -10.72 32.37 9.75
N ILE A 58 -9.44 32.73 9.83
CA ILE A 58 -8.51 32.67 8.70
C ILE A 58 -7.60 31.44 8.84
N LYS A 59 -7.48 30.67 7.77
CA LYS A 59 -6.50 29.58 7.63
C LYS A 59 -5.36 30.06 6.73
N LEU A 60 -4.15 30.13 7.28
CA LEU A 60 -2.95 30.57 6.60
C LEU A 60 -2.07 29.35 6.29
N HIS A 61 -1.84 29.05 5.00
CA HIS A 61 -0.98 27.94 4.60
C HIS A 61 0.50 28.35 4.72
N THR A 62 1.31 27.58 5.44
CA THR A 62 2.70 27.95 5.77
C THR A 62 3.71 27.60 4.67
N GLN A 63 3.31 26.75 3.71
CA GLN A 63 4.15 26.27 2.61
C GLN A 63 3.62 26.68 1.22
N GLN A 64 2.40 27.21 1.15
CA GLN A 64 1.72 27.55 -0.09
C GLN A 64 1.27 29.01 -0.03
N PHE A 65 1.34 29.73 -1.16
CA PHE A 65 0.80 31.09 -1.25
C PHE A 65 -0.73 31.04 -1.36
N ARG A 66 -1.37 30.63 -0.27
CA ARG A 66 -2.79 30.27 -0.18
C ARG A 66 -3.34 30.64 1.19
N LEU A 67 -4.59 31.08 1.22
CA LEU A 67 -5.34 31.34 2.45
C LEU A 67 -6.80 30.93 2.30
N SER A 68 -7.45 30.54 3.39
CA SER A 68 -8.88 30.20 3.39
C SER A 68 -9.64 30.99 4.45
N TYR A 69 -10.77 31.57 4.04
CA TYR A 69 -11.75 32.21 4.90
C TYR A 69 -12.78 31.18 5.33
N LEU A 70 -12.94 30.98 6.64
CA LEU A 70 -13.81 29.97 7.22
C LEU A 70 -14.86 30.65 8.11
N ASN A 71 -16.12 30.22 7.99
CA ASN A 71 -17.21 30.77 8.78
C ASN A 71 -17.76 29.76 9.79
N TYR A 72 -17.61 30.10 11.06
CA TYR A 72 -18.19 29.39 12.19
C TYR A 72 -19.16 30.33 12.93
N PRO A 73 -20.42 30.49 12.47
CA PRO A 73 -21.29 31.54 12.99
C PRO A 73 -21.62 31.42 14.47
N GLN A 74 -21.51 30.21 15.05
CA GLN A 74 -21.73 29.93 16.47
C GLN A 74 -20.41 29.81 17.25
N PHE A 75 -19.34 30.50 16.82
CA PHE A 75 -17.99 30.33 17.38
C PHE A 75 -17.93 30.57 18.88
N TYR A 76 -18.68 31.54 19.40
CA TYR A 76 -18.69 31.86 20.82
C TYR A 76 -19.71 31.02 21.59
N GLU A 77 -20.87 30.77 21.01
CA GLU A 77 -22.02 30.17 21.67
C GLU A 77 -21.93 28.64 21.79
N ASN A 78 -21.36 27.98 20.78
CA ASN A 78 -21.26 26.52 20.76
C ASN A 78 -19.85 26.08 21.15
N SER A 79 -19.74 25.11 22.07
CA SER A 79 -18.46 24.53 22.48
C SER A 79 -17.69 23.91 21.31
N TYR A 80 -18.42 23.32 20.34
CA TYR A 80 -17.88 22.67 19.16
C TYR A 80 -18.59 23.19 17.89
N PRO A 81 -18.31 24.43 17.47
CA PRO A 81 -19.06 25.09 16.40
C PRO A 81 -18.79 24.42 15.04
N ALA A 82 -19.85 24.26 14.26
CA ALA A 82 -19.79 23.69 12.92
C ALA A 82 -19.43 24.74 11.86
N LEU A 83 -18.63 24.33 10.88
CA LEU A 83 -18.28 25.14 9.71
C LEU A 83 -19.52 25.28 8.82
N HIS A 84 -19.89 26.51 8.46
CA HIS A 84 -20.97 26.78 7.52
C HIS A 84 -20.48 26.86 6.09
N ASN A 85 -19.41 27.59 5.84
CA ASN A 85 -18.82 27.71 4.52
C ASN A 85 -17.30 27.95 4.61
N SER A 86 -16.62 27.68 3.50
CA SER A 86 -15.19 27.98 3.35
C SER A 86 -14.89 28.53 1.97
N ILE A 87 -14.06 29.55 1.90
CA ILE A 87 -13.57 30.14 0.65
C ILE A 87 -12.05 30.04 0.67
N THR A 88 -11.50 29.14 -0.15
CA THR A 88 -10.05 28.97 -0.29
C THR A 88 -9.56 29.72 -1.51
N VAL A 89 -8.54 30.55 -1.33
CA VAL A 89 -7.95 31.42 -2.37
C VAL A 89 -6.52 30.98 -2.64
N ASP A 90 -6.27 30.54 -3.87
CA ASP A 90 -4.92 30.26 -4.35
C ASP A 90 -4.37 31.53 -5.02
N LEU A 91 -3.40 32.17 -4.38
CA LEU A 91 -2.86 33.45 -4.82
C LEU A 91 -1.84 33.30 -5.96
N ASN A 92 -1.27 32.11 -6.15
CA ASN A 92 -0.41 31.81 -7.30
C ASN A 92 -1.24 31.70 -8.57
N ASN A 93 -2.32 30.93 -8.52
CA ASN A 93 -3.17 30.64 -9.68
C ASN A 93 -4.31 31.64 -9.87
N LYS A 94 -4.53 32.52 -8.88
CA LYS A 94 -5.65 33.49 -8.84
C LYS A 94 -7.02 32.80 -8.96
N THR A 95 -7.16 31.64 -8.33
CA THR A 95 -8.39 30.85 -8.31
C THR A 95 -9.02 30.86 -6.92
N GLN A 96 -10.33 30.61 -6.88
CA GLN A 96 -11.08 30.45 -5.63
C GLN A 96 -11.89 29.15 -5.64
N LYS A 97 -11.92 28.45 -4.50
CA LYS A 97 -12.75 27.27 -4.25
C LYS A 97 -13.71 27.59 -3.10
N ILE A 98 -15.00 27.42 -3.33
CA ILE A 98 -16.05 27.66 -2.33
C ILE A 98 -16.67 26.32 -1.96
N ALA A 99 -16.80 26.06 -0.66
CA ALA A 99 -17.53 24.91 -0.14
C ALA A 99 -18.58 25.36 0.88
N ASN A 100 -19.75 24.73 0.86
CA ASN A 100 -20.88 25.02 1.74
C ASN A 100 -21.28 23.74 2.48
N TYR A 101 -21.37 23.83 3.80
CA TYR A 101 -21.59 22.73 4.72
C TYR A 101 -22.91 22.87 5.50
N THR A 102 -23.73 23.90 5.26
CA THR A 102 -24.97 24.14 6.03
C THR A 102 -25.99 23.01 5.91
N ALA A 103 -26.02 22.30 4.77
CA ALA A 103 -26.89 21.15 4.55
C ALA A 103 -26.27 19.81 5.02
N THR A 104 -25.06 19.84 5.59
CA THR A 104 -24.32 18.63 5.97
C THR A 104 -24.52 18.33 7.45
N GLU A 105 -25.11 17.17 7.78
CA GLU A 105 -25.29 16.75 9.18
C GLU A 105 -23.96 16.50 9.91
N ASN A 106 -22.90 16.13 9.19
CA ASN A 106 -21.57 15.88 9.72
C ASN A 106 -20.56 16.96 9.29
N ALA A 107 -20.89 18.24 9.52
CA ALA A 107 -20.00 19.34 9.16
C ALA A 107 -18.67 19.30 9.96
N PRO A 108 -17.56 19.83 9.40
CA PRO A 108 -16.33 20.04 10.15
C PRO A 108 -16.60 20.91 11.38
N ILE A 109 -15.99 20.58 12.52
CA ILE A 109 -16.14 21.34 13.77
C ILE A 109 -14.80 21.92 14.23
N LEU A 110 -14.87 22.94 15.08
CA LEU A 110 -13.70 23.37 15.85
C LEU A 110 -13.72 22.71 17.23
N HIS A 111 -12.51 22.39 17.67
CA HIS A 111 -12.18 22.01 19.04
C HIS A 111 -10.93 22.80 19.43
N ARG A 112 -10.67 22.94 20.73
CA ARG A 112 -9.56 23.76 21.25
C ARG A 112 -9.64 25.23 20.84
N LYS A 113 -10.81 25.85 21.07
CA LYS A 113 -11.10 27.23 20.63
C LYS A 113 -10.18 28.27 21.28
N GLU A 114 -9.64 27.97 22.46
CA GLU A 114 -8.67 28.81 23.17
C GLU A 114 -7.40 29.07 22.34
N LEU A 115 -7.06 28.17 21.41
CA LEU A 115 -5.89 28.35 20.54
C LEU A 115 -6.09 29.37 19.42
N PHE A 116 -7.32 29.82 19.15
CA PHE A 116 -7.64 30.69 18.02
C PHE A 116 -7.77 32.18 18.41
N ILE A 117 -7.93 32.47 19.71
CA ILE A 117 -8.15 33.81 20.27
C ILE A 117 -7.00 34.18 21.22
N SER A 118 -6.91 35.47 21.58
CA SER A 118 -5.91 35.97 22.54
C SER A 118 -6.15 35.40 23.94
N SER A 119 -5.10 35.28 24.75
CA SER A 119 -5.23 34.98 26.17
C SER A 119 -5.94 36.07 26.97
N ASP A 120 -6.00 37.29 26.42
CA ASP A 120 -6.66 38.44 27.05
C ASP A 120 -8.17 38.52 26.68
N ASP A 121 -8.66 37.61 25.83
CA ASP A 121 -10.07 37.55 25.44
C ASP A 121 -10.94 37.02 26.60
N GLU A 122 -12.11 37.62 26.82
CA GLU A 122 -13.01 37.26 27.93
C GLU A 122 -13.49 35.80 27.86
N HIS A 123 -13.54 35.20 26.66
CA HIS A 123 -13.96 33.82 26.44
C HIS A 123 -12.82 32.80 26.56
N TYR A 124 -11.56 33.25 26.67
CA TYR A 124 -10.39 32.37 26.67
C TYR A 124 -10.46 31.32 27.79
N ALA A 125 -10.78 31.76 29.01
CA ALA A 125 -10.85 30.88 30.18
C ALA A 125 -11.95 29.82 30.05
N GLU A 126 -13.10 30.17 29.48
CA GLU A 126 -14.19 29.23 29.24
C GLU A 126 -13.79 28.18 28.19
N PHE A 127 -13.17 28.60 27.09
CA PHE A 127 -12.73 27.68 26.03
C PHE A 127 -11.62 26.74 26.52
N ALA A 128 -10.70 27.24 27.33
CA ALA A 128 -9.67 26.43 27.97
C ALA A 128 -10.30 25.37 28.89
N SER A 129 -11.29 25.75 29.70
CA SER A 129 -12.01 24.82 30.58
C SER A 129 -12.72 23.71 29.79
N ILE A 130 -13.36 24.02 28.66
CA ILE A 130 -14.00 23.00 27.78
C ILE A 130 -12.95 22.03 27.22
N THR A 131 -11.78 22.55 26.83
CA THR A 131 -10.68 21.71 26.35
C THR A 131 -10.12 20.83 27.47
N GLU A 132 -9.93 21.35 28.68
CA GLU A 132 -9.47 20.59 29.84
C GLU A 132 -10.43 19.43 30.18
N GLU A 133 -11.75 19.65 30.08
CA GLU A 133 -12.75 18.59 30.24
C GLU A 133 -12.57 17.46 29.22
N GLY A 134 -12.38 17.81 27.95
CA GLY A 134 -12.16 16.83 26.89
C GLY A 134 -10.83 16.09 27.00
N GLU A 135 -9.77 16.78 27.48
CA GLU A 135 -8.46 16.16 27.76
C GLU A 135 -8.56 15.18 28.92
N ALA A 136 -9.23 15.56 30.02
CA ALA A 136 -9.48 14.68 31.16
C ALA A 136 -10.35 13.47 30.81
N ALA A 137 -11.25 13.61 29.83
CA ALA A 137 -12.08 12.54 29.31
C ALA A 137 -11.39 11.65 28.25
N GLY A 138 -10.15 11.95 27.85
CA GLY A 138 -9.39 11.18 26.84
C GLY A 138 -9.80 11.46 25.39
N LEU A 139 -10.66 12.44 25.12
CA LEU A 139 -11.25 12.65 23.80
C LEU A 139 -10.24 13.12 22.73
N TYR A 140 -9.09 13.65 23.15
CA TYR A 140 -8.07 14.20 22.26
C TYR A 140 -6.89 13.25 21.98
N GLU A 141 -6.89 12.03 22.53
CA GLU A 141 -5.81 11.05 22.31
C GLU A 141 -5.58 10.74 20.83
N ASN A 142 -6.67 10.63 20.06
CA ASN A 142 -6.63 10.50 18.61
C ASN A 142 -7.19 11.76 17.93
N SER A 143 -6.37 12.80 17.85
CA SER A 143 -6.76 14.07 17.23
C SER A 143 -7.10 13.99 15.73
N ARG A 144 -6.92 12.83 15.07
CA ARG A 144 -7.14 12.64 13.64
C ARG A 144 -8.60 12.34 13.29
N ILE A 145 -9.41 11.88 14.25
CA ILE A 145 -10.80 11.45 14.00
C ILE A 145 -11.86 12.44 14.51
N ILE A 146 -11.43 13.52 15.16
CA ILE A 146 -12.31 14.43 15.93
C ILE A 146 -12.71 15.71 15.18
N GLY A 147 -12.29 15.85 13.92
CA GLY A 147 -12.50 17.07 13.12
C GLY A 147 -13.93 17.28 12.62
N PHE A 148 -14.82 16.29 12.77
CA PHE A 148 -16.18 16.28 12.24
C PHE A 148 -17.21 15.98 13.33
N LYS A 149 -18.40 16.60 13.22
CA LYS A 149 -19.44 16.59 14.26
C LYS A 149 -19.84 15.18 14.74
N LYS A 150 -20.27 14.28 13.85
CA LYS A 150 -20.68 12.91 14.18
C LYS A 150 -19.53 12.07 14.71
N SER A 151 -18.31 12.27 14.18
CA SER A 151 -17.14 11.56 14.68
C SER A 151 -16.81 11.99 16.11
N TRP A 152 -16.92 13.28 16.41
CA TRP A 152 -16.77 13.82 17.75
C TRP A 152 -17.84 13.29 18.71
N GLU A 153 -19.11 13.33 18.31
CA GLU A 153 -20.23 12.76 19.09
C GLU A 153 -20.01 11.26 19.39
N ARG A 154 -19.51 10.49 18.41
CA ARG A 154 -19.18 9.07 18.58
C ARG A 154 -18.03 8.86 19.57
N VAL A 155 -16.97 9.67 19.49
CA VAL A 155 -15.82 9.57 20.41
C VAL A 155 -16.26 9.90 21.84
N ILE A 156 -17.09 10.91 22.03
CA ILE A 156 -17.71 11.27 23.32
C ILE A 156 -18.49 10.09 23.90
N LEU A 157 -19.37 9.49 23.09
CA LEU A 157 -20.17 8.32 23.48
C LEU A 157 -19.30 7.11 23.83
N GLN A 158 -18.26 6.82 23.05
CA GLN A 158 -17.33 5.70 23.29
C GLN A 158 -16.59 5.85 24.62
N HIS A 159 -16.26 7.07 25.02
CA HIS A 159 -15.63 7.37 26.31
C HIS A 159 -16.64 7.44 27.46
N GLY A 160 -17.92 7.16 27.21
CA GLY A 160 -18.97 7.10 28.24
C GLY A 160 -19.49 8.48 28.67
N TYR A 161 -19.36 9.48 27.79
CA TYR A 161 -19.87 10.83 28.02
C TYR A 161 -21.01 11.16 27.05
N GLU A 162 -21.75 12.21 27.39
CA GLU A 162 -22.69 12.91 26.50
C GLU A 162 -22.45 14.41 26.58
N LEU A 163 -22.87 15.15 25.54
CA LEU A 163 -22.84 16.61 25.54
C LEU A 163 -24.20 17.15 25.96
N VAL A 164 -24.22 17.92 27.05
CA VAL A 164 -25.39 18.70 27.49
C VAL A 164 -24.96 20.16 27.51
N ASP A 165 -25.63 21.00 26.72
CA ASP A 165 -25.32 22.42 26.54
C ASP A 165 -23.82 22.69 26.23
N GLY A 166 -23.20 21.79 25.47
CA GLY A 166 -21.79 21.90 25.05
C GLY A 166 -20.76 21.39 26.07
N ARG A 167 -21.19 20.95 27.26
CA ARG A 167 -20.31 20.43 28.32
C ARG A 167 -20.42 18.91 28.45
N LEU A 168 -19.35 18.27 28.91
CA LEU A 168 -19.28 16.82 29.02
C LEU A 168 -19.91 16.34 30.33
N PHE A 169 -20.89 15.44 30.23
CA PHE A 169 -21.50 14.77 31.35
C PHE A 169 -21.30 13.26 31.25
N ARG A 170 -20.99 12.61 32.38
CA ARG A 170 -20.80 11.16 32.41
C ARG A 170 -22.15 10.47 32.35
N LEU A 171 -22.33 9.55 31.41
CA LEU A 171 -23.54 8.74 31.31
C LEU A 171 -23.70 7.90 32.59
N SER A 172 -24.72 8.20 33.40
CA SER A 172 -24.95 7.56 34.71
C SER A 172 -25.60 6.16 34.64
N ALA A 173 -25.49 5.48 33.51
CA ALA A 173 -25.87 4.09 33.37
C ALA A 173 -24.89 3.41 32.41
N VAL A 174 -24.40 2.23 32.81
CA VAL A 174 -23.71 1.30 31.91
C VAL A 174 -24.73 0.86 30.85
N ILE A 175 -24.91 1.66 29.82
CA ILE A 175 -25.60 1.23 28.62
C ILE A 175 -24.53 0.58 27.77
N ASN A 176 -24.54 -0.76 27.77
CA ASN A 176 -24.15 -1.53 26.60
C ASN A 176 -25.05 -1.03 25.45
N ALA A 177 -24.69 0.10 24.85
CA ALA A 177 -25.43 0.70 23.76
C ALA A 177 -25.08 -0.04 22.47
N ALA A 178 -25.46 -1.31 22.44
CA ALA A 178 -25.89 -1.94 21.20
C ALA A 178 -27.24 -1.31 20.85
N THR A 179 -27.21 -0.21 20.11
CA THR A 179 -28.34 0.10 19.24
C THR A 179 -28.53 -1.10 18.30
N PRO A 180 -29.78 -1.56 18.07
CA PRO A 180 -30.05 -2.53 17.03
C PRO A 180 -29.98 -1.81 15.68
N ASP A 181 -28.77 -1.42 15.27
CA ASP A 181 -28.50 -1.17 13.86
C ASP A 181 -28.38 -2.56 13.24
N ASN A 182 -29.10 -2.81 12.14
CA ASN A 182 -29.02 -4.08 11.42
C ASN A 182 -27.53 -4.37 11.16
N LYS A 183 -26.93 -5.33 11.89
CA LYS A 183 -25.51 -5.67 11.78
C LYS A 183 -25.22 -6.06 10.34
N ILE A 184 -24.67 -5.14 9.57
CA ILE A 184 -24.12 -5.40 8.25
C ILE A 184 -22.81 -6.13 8.46
N ASP A 185 -22.70 -7.33 7.88
CA ASP A 185 -21.57 -8.23 8.13
C ASP A 185 -20.38 -7.87 7.22
N ARG A 186 -19.73 -6.72 7.49
CA ARG A 186 -18.57 -6.21 6.70
C ARG A 186 -17.51 -7.29 6.45
N HIS A 187 -17.25 -8.14 7.45
CA HIS A 187 -16.25 -9.22 7.42
C HIS A 187 -16.49 -10.30 6.34
N LYS A 188 -17.70 -10.41 5.77
CA LYS A 188 -18.03 -11.41 4.74
C LYS A 188 -17.67 -10.99 3.32
N THR A 189 -17.12 -9.78 3.14
CA THR A 189 -16.78 -9.23 1.81
C THR A 189 -15.40 -9.66 1.30
N ALA A 190 -14.53 -10.19 2.18
CA ALA A 190 -13.22 -10.70 1.79
C ALA A 190 -13.38 -12.03 1.01
N ILE A 191 -12.80 -12.10 -0.19
CA ILE A 191 -12.88 -13.27 -1.10
C ILE A 191 -11.48 -13.85 -1.28
N GLN A 192 -11.33 -15.17 -1.15
CA GLN A 192 -10.08 -15.86 -1.48
C GLN A 192 -9.82 -15.84 -3.00
N ARG A 193 -8.62 -15.42 -3.41
CA ARG A 193 -8.19 -15.36 -4.82
C ARG A 193 -6.81 -15.99 -5.01
N GLN A 194 -6.57 -16.56 -6.20
CA GLN A 194 -5.33 -17.23 -6.57
C GLN A 194 -4.36 -16.35 -7.40
N SER A 195 -4.64 -15.05 -7.57
CA SER A 195 -3.79 -14.14 -8.35
C SER A 195 -3.89 -12.71 -7.83
N LEU A 196 -2.86 -11.89 -8.09
CA LEU A 196 -2.84 -10.46 -7.74
C LEU A 196 -4.15 -9.73 -8.11
N SER A 197 -4.60 -8.87 -7.21
CA SER A 197 -5.74 -8.00 -7.42
C SER A 197 -5.47 -7.00 -8.55
N ALA A 198 -6.54 -6.43 -9.10
CA ALA A 198 -6.46 -5.44 -10.17
C ALA A 198 -5.54 -4.24 -9.86
N PRO A 199 -5.59 -3.60 -8.66
CA PRO A 199 -4.65 -2.53 -8.34
C PRO A 199 -3.19 -3.01 -8.27
N MET A 200 -2.92 -4.19 -7.72
CA MET A 200 -1.56 -4.75 -7.70
C MET A 200 -1.04 -5.10 -9.10
N LYS A 201 -1.90 -5.63 -9.98
CA LYS A 201 -1.55 -5.81 -11.41
C LYS A 201 -1.25 -4.50 -12.12
N ALA A 202 -1.95 -3.42 -11.77
CA ALA A 202 -1.66 -2.10 -12.32
C ALA A 202 -0.29 -1.60 -11.88
N LEU A 203 0.09 -1.79 -10.61
CA LEU A 203 1.45 -1.50 -10.12
C LEU A 203 2.52 -2.31 -10.87
N ALA A 204 2.32 -3.63 -11.05
CA ALA A 204 3.25 -4.45 -11.83
C ALA A 204 3.41 -3.95 -13.28
N LYS A 205 2.29 -3.64 -13.96
CA LYS A 205 2.30 -3.15 -15.34
C LYS A 205 3.09 -1.86 -15.52
N HIS A 206 3.11 -1.02 -14.49
CA HIS A 206 3.83 0.26 -14.48
C HIS A 206 5.21 0.15 -13.80
N SER A 207 5.75 -1.06 -13.66
CA SER A 207 7.09 -1.34 -13.11
C SER A 207 7.29 -0.92 -11.65
N TYR A 208 6.21 -0.71 -10.88
CA TYR A 208 6.29 -0.40 -9.45
C TYR A 208 6.45 -1.65 -8.57
N LEU A 209 6.19 -2.86 -9.13
CA LEU A 209 6.44 -4.14 -8.45
C LEU A 209 7.73 -4.82 -8.96
N ASN A 210 8.74 -4.02 -9.27
CA ASN A 210 10.05 -4.48 -9.73
C ASN A 210 11.02 -4.86 -8.57
N GLY A 211 10.55 -4.78 -7.32
CA GLY A 211 11.33 -5.06 -6.12
C GLY A 211 12.20 -3.90 -5.63
N GLU A 212 12.13 -2.71 -6.24
CA GLU A 212 12.81 -1.50 -5.74
C GLU A 212 12.04 -0.80 -4.61
N TYR A 213 10.76 -1.10 -4.45
CA TYR A 213 9.84 -0.40 -3.56
C TYR A 213 9.24 -1.32 -2.50
N THR A 214 9.04 -0.77 -1.30
CA THR A 214 8.24 -1.41 -0.24
C THR A 214 6.74 -1.21 -0.47
N VAL A 215 5.93 -2.22 -0.18
CA VAL A 215 4.48 -2.20 -0.40
C VAL A 215 3.73 -2.35 0.92
N PHE A 216 2.72 -1.53 1.16
CA PHE A 216 1.77 -1.70 2.25
C PHE A 216 0.35 -1.86 1.72
N ASP A 217 -0.33 -2.96 2.07
CA ASP A 217 -1.71 -3.22 1.70
C ASP A 217 -2.67 -2.88 2.86
N TYR A 218 -3.35 -1.74 2.73
CA TYR A 218 -4.32 -1.22 3.69
C TYR A 218 -5.69 -1.87 3.44
N GLY A 219 -6.12 -2.72 4.37
CA GLY A 219 -7.29 -3.58 4.22
C GLY A 219 -7.00 -4.85 3.43
N CYS A 220 -5.90 -5.54 3.75
CA CYS A 220 -5.43 -6.71 3.01
C CYS A 220 -6.37 -7.94 3.07
N GLY A 221 -7.40 -7.91 3.92
CA GLY A 221 -8.30 -9.04 4.14
C GLY A 221 -7.54 -10.30 4.54
N LEU A 222 -7.71 -11.38 3.77
CA LEU A 222 -7.04 -12.67 4.00
C LEU A 222 -5.55 -12.70 3.58
N GLY A 223 -5.06 -11.61 2.95
CA GLY A 223 -3.64 -11.44 2.61
C GLY A 223 -3.19 -12.21 1.36
N ASP A 224 -4.07 -12.45 0.39
CA ASP A 224 -3.71 -13.18 -0.84
C ASP A 224 -2.74 -12.39 -1.73
N ASP A 225 -2.92 -11.06 -1.84
CA ASP A 225 -1.98 -10.19 -2.55
C ASP A 225 -0.60 -10.20 -1.87
N LEU A 226 -0.56 -10.17 -0.53
CA LEU A 226 0.69 -10.23 0.23
C LEU A 226 1.47 -11.51 -0.04
N LYS A 227 0.82 -12.68 0.03
CA LYS A 227 1.46 -13.98 -0.27
C LYS A 227 2.04 -14.06 -1.68
N GLU A 228 1.40 -13.36 -2.63
CA GLU A 228 1.84 -13.35 -4.01
C GLU A 228 3.00 -12.38 -4.24
N LEU A 229 2.97 -11.20 -3.60
CA LEU A 229 4.08 -10.25 -3.58
C LEU A 229 5.32 -10.85 -2.90
N GLU A 230 5.15 -11.46 -1.73
CA GLU A 230 6.23 -12.14 -0.98
C GLU A 230 6.90 -13.23 -1.81
N ALA A 231 6.11 -14.01 -2.56
CA ALA A 231 6.64 -15.06 -3.41
C ALA A 231 7.39 -14.56 -4.65
N HIS A 232 7.15 -13.31 -5.06
CA HIS A 232 7.93 -12.62 -6.09
C HIS A 232 9.09 -11.81 -5.48
N GLY A 233 9.38 -12.00 -4.18
CA GLY A 233 10.48 -11.34 -3.49
C GLY A 233 10.26 -9.84 -3.22
N ILE A 234 9.00 -9.39 -3.23
CA ILE A 234 8.63 -8.00 -2.94
C ILE A 234 8.38 -7.87 -1.44
N ASP A 235 9.00 -6.87 -0.81
CA ASP A 235 8.78 -6.56 0.60
C ASP A 235 7.40 -5.91 0.77
N ALA A 236 6.46 -6.69 1.31
CA ALA A 236 5.07 -6.32 1.43
C ALA A 236 4.56 -6.59 2.85
N ALA A 237 3.91 -5.60 3.43
CA ALA A 237 3.17 -5.73 4.68
C ALA A 237 1.71 -5.36 4.45
N GLY A 238 0.81 -5.77 5.34
CA GLY A 238 -0.57 -5.36 5.25
C GLY A 238 -1.33 -5.49 6.54
N TRP A 239 -2.33 -4.63 6.68
CA TRP A 239 -3.17 -4.50 7.85
C TRP A 239 -4.63 -4.68 7.46
N ASP A 240 -5.40 -5.34 8.31
CA ASP A 240 -6.84 -5.47 8.15
C ASP A 240 -7.51 -5.41 9.53
N PRO A 241 -8.56 -4.58 9.71
CA PRO A 241 -9.19 -4.40 11.02
C PRO A 241 -9.82 -5.68 11.58
N THR A 242 -10.15 -6.66 10.72
CA THR A 242 -10.80 -7.91 11.13
C THR A 242 -9.82 -9.09 11.14
N HIS A 243 -8.98 -9.20 10.12
CA HIS A 243 -8.14 -10.38 9.88
C HIS A 243 -6.71 -10.23 10.38
N ARG A 244 -6.18 -9.01 10.47
CA ARG A 244 -4.81 -8.70 10.92
C ARG A 244 -4.74 -7.40 11.74
N PRO A 245 -5.47 -7.30 12.86
CA PRO A 245 -5.50 -6.07 13.67
C PRO A 245 -4.20 -5.82 14.43
N GLU A 246 -3.42 -6.87 14.69
CA GLU A 246 -2.18 -6.87 15.48
C GLU A 246 -0.97 -6.25 14.73
N VAL A 247 -1.07 -6.05 13.40
CA VAL A 247 0.03 -5.53 12.59
C VAL A 247 0.10 -4.01 12.70
N ASP A 248 1.24 -3.49 13.13
CA ASP A 248 1.45 -2.05 13.16
C ASP A 248 1.42 -1.43 11.76
N ARG A 249 0.84 -0.24 11.66
CA ARG A 249 0.80 0.55 10.43
C ARG A 249 2.05 1.42 10.37
N PHE A 250 2.89 1.23 9.36
CA PHE A 250 4.13 1.98 9.18
C PHE A 250 4.24 2.54 7.74
N PRO A 251 5.01 3.62 7.53
CA PRO A 251 5.15 4.20 6.20
C PRO A 251 5.91 3.29 5.23
N CYS A 252 5.42 3.17 3.99
CA CYS A 252 6.04 2.44 2.88
C CYS A 252 6.09 3.28 1.60
N ASP A 253 6.93 2.91 0.64
CA ASP A 253 7.02 3.59 -0.65
C ASP A 253 5.68 3.61 -1.38
N LEU A 254 5.05 2.43 -1.47
CA LEU A 254 3.79 2.20 -2.15
C LEU A 254 2.74 1.75 -1.15
N VAL A 255 1.59 2.41 -1.12
CA VAL A 255 0.44 1.97 -0.32
C VAL A 255 -0.72 1.66 -1.23
N ASN A 256 -1.37 0.52 -1.04
CA ASN A 256 -2.60 0.15 -1.71
C ASN A 256 -3.77 0.21 -0.72
N ILE A 257 -4.88 0.83 -1.09
CA ILE A 257 -6.17 0.73 -0.40
C ILE A 257 -7.20 0.14 -1.38
N GLY A 258 -7.01 -1.14 -1.68
CA GLY A 258 -7.74 -1.84 -2.73
C GLY A 258 -9.11 -2.30 -2.28
N PHE A 259 -10.18 -1.76 -2.88
CA PHE A 259 -11.58 -2.16 -2.68
C PHE A 259 -12.17 -1.95 -1.28
N VAL A 260 -11.40 -1.43 -0.32
CA VAL A 260 -11.82 -1.15 1.05
C VAL A 260 -12.93 -0.12 1.12
N ILE A 261 -12.80 0.99 0.39
CA ILE A 261 -13.79 2.08 0.47
C ILE A 261 -15.17 1.65 -0.05
N ASN A 262 -15.30 0.54 -0.79
CA ASN A 262 -16.62 0.11 -1.22
C ASN A 262 -17.43 -0.55 -0.09
N VAL A 263 -16.76 -1.11 0.91
CA VAL A 263 -17.42 -1.93 1.95
C VAL A 263 -17.69 -1.14 3.23
N VAL A 264 -17.35 0.15 3.24
CA VAL A 264 -17.52 1.05 4.37
C VAL A 264 -18.78 1.90 4.14
N GLU A 265 -19.81 1.71 4.99
CA GLU A 265 -21.12 2.36 4.83
C GLU A 265 -21.08 3.86 5.09
N ASP A 266 -20.16 4.30 5.95
CA ASP A 266 -20.03 5.68 6.34
C ASP A 266 -19.05 6.42 5.42
N ARG A 267 -19.53 7.52 4.82
CA ARG A 267 -18.72 8.30 3.88
C ARG A 267 -17.48 8.90 4.51
N GLU A 268 -17.56 9.31 5.77
CA GLU A 268 -16.45 9.95 6.45
C GLU A 268 -15.42 8.93 6.92
N GLU A 269 -15.85 7.73 7.34
CA GLU A 269 -14.95 6.60 7.56
C GLU A 269 -14.17 6.22 6.28
N ARG A 270 -14.79 6.37 5.09
CA ARG A 270 -14.05 6.20 3.81
C ARG A 270 -13.01 7.29 3.60
N ILE A 271 -13.37 8.55 3.86
CA ILE A 271 -12.46 9.69 3.76
C ILE A 271 -11.27 9.50 4.71
N GLU A 272 -11.55 9.10 5.95
CA GLU A 272 -10.54 8.79 6.96
C GLU A 272 -9.60 7.66 6.52
N ALA A 273 -10.15 6.55 6.02
CA ALA A 273 -9.34 5.42 5.55
C ALA A 273 -8.39 5.83 4.40
N VAL A 274 -8.87 6.66 3.46
CA VAL A 274 -8.06 7.17 2.35
C VAL A 274 -6.97 8.12 2.85
N HIS A 275 -7.27 9.00 3.81
CA HIS A 275 -6.25 9.86 4.43
C HIS A 275 -5.18 9.05 5.16
N LEU A 276 -5.57 8.07 5.99
CA LEU A 276 -4.63 7.22 6.71
C LEU A 276 -3.73 6.44 5.74
N ALA A 277 -4.30 5.87 4.67
CA ALA A 277 -3.51 5.20 3.65
C ALA A 277 -2.53 6.16 2.94
N PHE A 278 -2.95 7.40 2.65
CA PHE A 278 -2.08 8.42 2.05
C PHE A 278 -0.95 8.88 3.00
N GLU A 279 -1.20 8.92 4.30
CA GLU A 279 -0.17 9.25 5.30
C GLU A 279 0.94 8.20 5.32
N LEU A 280 0.59 6.92 5.19
CA LEU A 280 1.54 5.81 5.13
C LEU A 280 2.35 5.80 3.83
N ALA A 281 1.80 6.33 2.73
CA ALA A 281 2.53 6.38 1.45
C ALA A 281 3.69 7.36 1.52
N GLN A 282 4.86 6.98 1.03
CA GLN A 282 5.99 7.89 0.83
C GLN A 282 6.05 8.39 -0.62
N LYS A 283 5.77 7.51 -1.60
CA LYS A 283 5.83 7.84 -3.03
C LYS A 283 4.47 7.82 -3.70
N LEU A 284 3.76 6.70 -3.62
CA LEU A 284 2.53 6.46 -4.38
C LEU A 284 1.46 5.80 -3.51
N LEU A 285 0.25 6.37 -3.53
CA LEU A 285 -0.96 5.71 -3.06
C LEU A 285 -1.76 5.18 -4.26
N VAL A 286 -2.22 3.94 -4.16
CA VAL A 286 -3.17 3.32 -5.09
C VAL A 286 -4.52 3.19 -4.42
N VAL A 287 -5.54 3.82 -5.01
CA VAL A 287 -6.92 3.71 -4.56
C VAL A 287 -7.71 2.96 -5.63
N SER A 288 -8.42 1.90 -5.24
CA SER A 288 -9.34 1.23 -6.15
C SER A 288 -10.69 0.94 -5.55
N ALA A 289 -11.73 1.05 -6.37
CA ALA A 289 -13.11 0.82 -5.97
C ALA A 289 -13.92 0.12 -7.07
N MET A 290 -15.03 -0.52 -6.69
CA MET A 290 -15.90 -1.20 -7.63
C MET A 290 -16.74 -0.17 -8.38
N ILE A 291 -16.70 -0.25 -9.71
CA ILE A 291 -17.51 0.59 -10.58
C ILE A 291 -18.71 -0.20 -11.13
N ALA A 292 -19.89 0.41 -11.13
CA ALA A 292 -21.08 -0.18 -11.72
C ALA A 292 -22.02 0.90 -12.28
N GLY A 293 -22.75 0.55 -13.36
CA GLY A 293 -23.78 1.41 -13.92
C GLY A 293 -25.11 1.31 -13.18
N GLU A 294 -25.98 2.29 -13.36
CA GLU A 294 -27.28 2.40 -12.68
C GLU A 294 -28.16 1.15 -12.84
N ALA A 295 -28.17 0.53 -14.02
CA ALA A 295 -28.93 -0.69 -14.30
C ALA A 295 -28.49 -1.91 -13.47
N HIS A 296 -27.24 -1.93 -12.98
CA HIS A 296 -26.75 -2.97 -12.08
C HIS A 296 -27.12 -2.66 -10.62
N ILE A 297 -27.00 -1.39 -10.23
CA ILE A 297 -27.28 -0.91 -8.86
C ILE A 297 -28.76 -1.07 -8.50
N GLN A 298 -29.67 -0.80 -9.45
CA GLN A 298 -31.13 -0.91 -9.26
C GLN A 298 -31.62 -2.32 -8.86
N LYS A 299 -30.79 -3.36 -9.00
CA LYS A 299 -31.13 -4.73 -8.62
C LYS A 299 -31.02 -4.99 -7.11
N PHE A 300 -30.36 -4.10 -6.38
CA PHE A 300 -30.09 -4.24 -4.95
C PHE A 300 -30.91 -3.26 -4.12
N THR A 301 -31.06 -3.57 -2.82
CA THR A 301 -31.78 -2.69 -1.89
C THR A 301 -30.92 -1.46 -1.59
N PRO A 302 -31.39 -0.22 -1.88
CA PRO A 302 -30.65 0.99 -1.55
C PRO A 302 -30.47 1.14 -0.03
N TYR A 303 -29.26 1.50 0.40
CA TYR A 303 -28.96 1.76 1.80
C TYR A 303 -27.86 2.84 1.90
N LYS A 304 -28.17 3.94 2.61
CA LYS A 304 -27.34 5.15 2.62
C LYS A 304 -27.01 5.59 1.18
N ASP A 305 -25.72 5.68 0.84
CA ASP A 305 -25.25 6.05 -0.49
C ASP A 305 -24.81 4.85 -1.34
N GLY A 306 -25.01 3.63 -0.84
CA GLY A 306 -24.71 2.37 -1.54
C GLY A 306 -25.92 1.43 -1.53
N VAL A 307 -25.63 0.13 -1.53
CA VAL A 307 -26.65 -0.92 -1.55
C VAL A 307 -26.33 -2.02 -0.54
N ILE A 308 -27.36 -2.72 -0.06
CA ILE A 308 -27.22 -3.98 0.67
C ILE A 308 -27.32 -5.14 -0.31
N THR A 309 -26.33 -6.03 -0.28
CA THR A 309 -26.29 -7.25 -1.08
C THR A 309 -27.18 -8.35 -0.48
N SER A 310 -27.44 -9.41 -1.24
CA SER A 310 -28.15 -10.60 -0.74
C SER A 310 -27.47 -11.31 0.45
N LEU A 311 -26.19 -11.03 0.69
CA LEU A 311 -25.41 -11.55 1.82
C LEU A 311 -25.48 -10.64 3.07
N ASN A 312 -26.33 -9.62 3.05
CA ASN A 312 -26.43 -8.60 4.11
C ASN A 312 -25.11 -7.83 4.34
N THR A 313 -24.37 -7.58 3.25
CA THR A 313 -23.16 -6.73 3.25
C THR A 313 -23.45 -5.43 2.51
N PHE A 314 -22.83 -4.33 2.94
CA PHE A 314 -22.90 -3.07 2.21
C PHE A 314 -21.90 -3.03 1.06
N GLN A 315 -22.32 -2.41 -0.04
CA GLN A 315 -21.46 -2.11 -1.17
C GLN A 315 -21.77 -0.73 -1.74
N LYS A 316 -20.78 0.17 -1.76
CA LYS A 316 -20.80 1.39 -2.56
C LYS A 316 -20.20 1.09 -3.93
N TYR A 317 -20.99 1.31 -4.97
CA TYR A 317 -20.50 1.34 -6.34
C TYR A 317 -20.26 2.78 -6.75
N PHE A 318 -19.12 3.05 -7.39
CA PHE A 318 -18.78 4.37 -7.89
C PHE A 318 -18.92 4.44 -9.41
N SER A 319 -19.12 5.63 -9.96
CA SER A 319 -18.71 5.90 -11.33
C SER A 319 -17.22 6.26 -11.39
N GLN A 320 -16.59 6.17 -12.57
CA GLN A 320 -15.18 6.53 -12.73
C GLN A 320 -14.91 7.99 -12.31
N SER A 321 -15.76 8.92 -12.75
CA SER A 321 -15.63 10.35 -12.44
C SER A 321 -15.96 10.66 -10.98
N GLU A 322 -16.96 9.99 -10.41
CA GLU A 322 -17.30 10.13 -8.98
C GLU A 322 -16.16 9.66 -8.09
N LEU A 323 -15.55 8.51 -8.40
CA LEU A 323 -14.40 8.00 -7.65
C LEU A 323 -13.21 8.96 -7.74
N GLN A 324 -12.91 9.47 -8.94
CA GLN A 324 -11.84 10.45 -9.13
C GLN A 324 -12.10 11.71 -8.29
N ALA A 325 -13.28 12.30 -8.41
CA ALA A 325 -13.66 13.49 -7.66
C ALA A 325 -13.67 13.25 -6.15
N PHE A 326 -14.07 12.07 -5.69
CA PHE A 326 -14.01 11.68 -4.29
C PHE A 326 -12.57 11.69 -3.78
N ILE A 327 -11.64 11.06 -4.50
CA ILE A 327 -10.22 10.99 -4.13
C ILE A 327 -9.59 12.39 -4.14
N GLU A 328 -9.76 13.15 -5.21
CA GLU A 328 -9.16 14.49 -5.36
C GLU A 328 -9.68 15.47 -4.31
N ASN A 329 -10.98 15.43 -4.00
CA ASN A 329 -11.54 16.27 -2.93
C ASN A 329 -11.12 15.83 -1.53
N THR A 330 -10.85 14.54 -1.34
CA THR A 330 -10.39 14.01 -0.06
C THR A 330 -8.94 14.43 0.18
N LEU A 331 -8.05 14.16 -0.78
CA LEU A 331 -6.61 14.32 -0.57
C LEU A 331 -6.06 15.71 -0.95
N ASP A 332 -6.83 16.55 -1.66
CA ASP A 332 -6.35 17.78 -2.32
C ASP A 332 -5.16 17.51 -3.27
N GLU A 333 -5.14 16.32 -3.87
CA GLU A 333 -4.10 15.81 -4.75
C GLU A 333 -4.70 15.26 -6.05
N ASN A 334 -3.95 15.34 -7.16
CA ASN A 334 -4.40 14.84 -8.46
C ASN A 334 -4.52 13.30 -8.47
N ALA A 335 -5.63 12.78 -8.97
CA ALA A 335 -5.84 11.33 -9.11
C ALA A 335 -5.70 10.92 -10.58
N ILE A 336 -4.64 10.16 -10.88
CA ILE A 336 -4.36 9.73 -12.25
C ILE A 336 -5.02 8.38 -12.52
N ALA A 337 -5.99 8.36 -13.44
CA ALA A 337 -6.63 7.12 -13.88
C ALA A 337 -5.63 6.22 -14.65
N VAL A 338 -5.45 5.00 -14.15
CA VAL A 338 -4.62 3.94 -14.76
C VAL A 338 -5.44 2.74 -15.22
N GLY A 339 -6.69 2.62 -14.76
CA GLY A 339 -7.64 1.62 -15.20
C GLY A 339 -9.06 1.90 -14.70
N PRO A 340 -10.04 1.07 -15.08
CA PRO A 340 -11.41 1.19 -14.60
C PRO A 340 -11.45 0.98 -13.07
N GLY A 341 -11.88 2.01 -12.34
CA GLY A 341 -11.94 2.00 -10.89
C GLY A 341 -10.58 2.02 -10.17
N ILE A 342 -9.48 2.34 -10.85
CA ILE A 342 -8.12 2.33 -10.28
C ILE A 342 -7.42 3.68 -10.56
N PHE A 343 -6.95 4.31 -9.49
CA PHE A 343 -6.29 5.61 -9.51
C PHE A 343 -4.96 5.58 -8.77
N PHE A 344 -3.97 6.26 -9.35
CA PHE A 344 -2.65 6.52 -8.76
C PHE A 344 -2.60 7.96 -8.24
N ILE A 345 -2.15 8.13 -7.01
CA ILE A 345 -2.03 9.43 -6.34
C ILE A 345 -0.59 9.55 -5.83
N PHE A 346 0.20 10.38 -6.51
CA PHE A 346 1.61 10.55 -6.21
C PHE A 346 1.82 11.58 -5.11
N LYS A 347 2.45 11.14 -4.03
CA LYS A 347 2.95 12.00 -2.96
C LYS A 347 4.31 12.58 -3.32
N ASP A 348 5.16 11.78 -3.97
CA ASP A 348 6.41 12.24 -4.57
C ASP A 348 6.14 12.87 -5.94
N LYS A 349 6.33 14.20 -6.03
CA LYS A 349 6.07 14.97 -7.26
C LYS A 349 7.10 14.73 -8.35
N LEU A 350 8.31 14.28 -8.04
CA LEU A 350 9.27 13.88 -9.06
C LEU A 350 8.82 12.58 -9.71
N GLU A 351 8.38 11.62 -8.90
CA GLU A 351 7.84 10.34 -9.37
C GLU A 351 6.59 10.54 -10.25
N GLU A 352 5.71 11.49 -9.87
CA GLU A 352 4.56 11.89 -10.68
C GLU A 352 4.97 12.35 -12.09
N GLN A 353 6.01 13.20 -12.19
CA GLN A 353 6.48 13.70 -13.48
C GLN A 353 7.15 12.61 -14.32
N LEU A 354 7.92 11.71 -13.68
CA LEU A 354 8.52 10.55 -14.36
C LEU A 354 7.43 9.64 -14.95
N PHE A 355 6.40 9.34 -14.16
CA PHE A 355 5.25 8.55 -14.60
C PHE A 355 4.53 9.18 -15.79
N LEU A 356 4.25 10.50 -15.73
CA LEU A 356 3.58 11.21 -16.82
C LEU A 356 4.45 11.28 -18.09
N ALA A 357 5.75 11.46 -17.95
CA ALA A 357 6.69 11.47 -19.06
C ALA A 357 6.75 10.09 -19.75
N ASP A 358 6.83 9.01 -18.98
CA ASP A 358 6.82 7.64 -19.52
C ASP A 358 5.52 7.30 -20.23
N ARG A 359 4.38 7.79 -19.73
CA ARG A 359 3.06 7.62 -20.38
C ARG A 359 2.97 8.31 -21.74
N GLN A 360 3.77 9.35 -21.99
CA GLN A 360 3.80 10.10 -23.26
C GLN A 360 4.91 9.63 -24.21
N LYS A 361 5.88 8.83 -23.75
CA LYS A 361 6.91 8.26 -24.61
C LYS A 361 6.26 7.32 -25.63
N ARG A 362 6.30 7.70 -26.91
CA ARG A 362 6.19 6.72 -28.00
C ARG A 362 7.34 5.74 -27.81
N HIS A 363 7.05 4.43 -27.71
CA HIS A 363 8.07 3.36 -27.74
C HIS A 363 8.89 3.46 -29.04
N HIS A 364 9.89 4.33 -29.06
CA HIS A 364 10.94 4.32 -30.07
C HIS A 364 11.99 3.36 -29.55
N ASN A 365 12.21 2.26 -30.27
CA ASN A 365 13.42 1.45 -30.16
C ASN A 365 14.61 2.32 -30.57
N TRP A 366 15.11 3.15 -29.65
CA TRP A 366 16.29 3.97 -29.88
C TRP A 366 17.51 3.27 -29.30
N LYS A 367 18.40 2.83 -30.18
CA LYS A 367 19.76 2.39 -29.85
C LYS A 367 20.55 3.63 -29.39
N GLN A 368 20.90 3.67 -28.12
CA GLN A 368 21.57 4.82 -27.49
C GLN A 368 23.04 4.90 -27.97
N ILE A 369 23.38 5.99 -28.67
CA ILE A 369 24.75 6.39 -29.01
C ILE A 369 25.00 7.70 -28.25
N THR A 370 25.44 7.61 -26.99
CA THR A 370 26.28 8.59 -26.26
C THR A 370 26.30 8.27 -24.75
N THR A 371 27.44 8.58 -24.14
CA THR A 371 27.99 8.07 -22.88
C THR A 371 27.19 8.46 -21.63
N ARG A 372 26.88 7.48 -20.78
CA ARG A 372 26.14 7.62 -19.51
C ARG A 372 27.04 8.09 -18.36
N PRO A 373 26.51 8.80 -17.35
CA PRO A 373 27.14 8.91 -16.04
C PRO A 373 27.22 7.51 -15.39
N ALA A 374 28.20 7.32 -14.48
CA ALA A 374 28.58 6.04 -13.89
C ALA A 374 27.36 5.14 -13.59
N SER A 375 27.33 3.98 -14.25
CA SER A 375 26.20 3.06 -14.19
C SER A 375 26.03 2.51 -12.76
N SER A 376 24.82 2.08 -12.42
CA SER A 376 24.56 1.30 -11.20
C SER A 376 25.48 0.08 -11.07
N LYS A 377 25.99 -0.44 -12.20
CA LYS A 377 26.98 -1.53 -12.27
C LYS A 377 28.35 -1.11 -11.69
N GLU A 378 28.87 0.06 -12.06
CA GLU A 378 30.16 0.58 -11.55
C GLU A 378 30.14 0.83 -10.03
N LYS A 379 29.01 1.30 -9.49
CA LYS A 379 28.83 1.45 -8.03
C LYS A 379 28.79 0.10 -7.32
N PHE A 380 28.14 -0.89 -7.93
CA PHE A 380 28.06 -2.24 -7.37
C PHE A 380 29.41 -2.96 -7.42
N GLU A 381 30.20 -2.80 -8.49
CA GLU A 381 31.55 -3.38 -8.58
C GLU A 381 32.46 -2.92 -7.43
N LEU A 382 32.36 -1.66 -7.00
CA LEU A 382 33.10 -1.16 -5.84
C LEU A 382 32.65 -1.84 -4.52
N VAL A 383 31.33 -1.95 -4.32
CA VAL A 383 30.75 -2.60 -3.12
C VAL A 383 31.03 -4.10 -3.11
N TYR A 384 31.04 -4.74 -4.30
CA TYR A 384 31.36 -6.14 -4.48
C TYR A 384 32.81 -6.44 -4.07
N VAL A 385 33.77 -5.61 -4.49
CA VAL A 385 35.18 -5.77 -4.10
C VAL A 385 35.36 -5.60 -2.58
N GLU A 386 34.61 -4.70 -1.95
CA GLU A 386 34.70 -4.46 -0.50
C GLU A 386 34.11 -5.63 0.33
N HIS A 387 33.09 -6.32 -0.20
CA HIS A 387 32.36 -7.40 0.50
C HIS A 387 32.32 -8.71 -0.31
N GLU A 388 33.42 -9.05 -0.99
CA GLU A 388 33.47 -10.16 -1.96
C GLU A 388 33.01 -11.51 -1.37
N THR A 389 33.40 -11.82 -0.14
CA THR A 389 33.04 -13.08 0.53
C THR A 389 31.54 -13.22 0.71
N LEU A 390 30.86 -12.15 1.15
CA LEU A 390 29.43 -12.13 1.39
C LEU A 390 28.65 -12.38 0.09
N PHE A 391 29.04 -11.71 -1.00
CA PHE A 391 28.39 -11.86 -2.29
C PHE A 391 28.65 -13.22 -2.93
N LYS A 392 29.84 -13.81 -2.74
CA LYS A 392 30.12 -15.19 -3.17
C LYS A 392 29.30 -16.21 -2.39
N GLU A 393 29.15 -16.04 -1.08
CA GLU A 393 28.30 -16.92 -0.26
C GLU A 393 26.83 -16.81 -0.67
N PHE A 394 26.35 -15.60 -0.95
CA PHE A 394 25.02 -15.38 -1.49
C PHE A 394 24.84 -16.06 -2.86
N TRP A 395 25.80 -15.88 -3.79
CA TRP A 395 25.77 -16.52 -5.10
C TRP A 395 25.77 -18.06 -4.99
N ASN A 396 26.64 -18.62 -4.15
CA ASN A 396 26.66 -20.06 -3.91
C ASN A 396 25.34 -20.57 -3.34
N THR A 397 24.68 -19.80 -2.48
CA THR A 397 23.35 -20.16 -1.97
C THR A 397 22.31 -20.18 -3.09
N CYS A 398 22.35 -19.22 -4.01
CA CYS A 398 21.51 -19.22 -5.21
C CYS A 398 21.78 -20.45 -6.09
N LEU A 399 23.03 -20.86 -6.27
CA LEU A 399 23.40 -22.06 -7.04
C LEU A 399 22.94 -23.35 -6.36
N ILE A 400 23.06 -23.47 -5.03
CA ILE A 400 22.60 -24.66 -4.28
C ILE A 400 21.07 -24.79 -4.36
N LEU A 401 20.36 -23.67 -4.25
CA LEU A 401 18.90 -23.67 -4.30
C LEU A 401 18.35 -23.71 -5.72
N GLY A 402 19.14 -23.38 -6.74
CA GLY A 402 18.68 -23.16 -8.12
C GLY A 402 17.68 -22.01 -8.26
N ARG A 403 17.52 -21.19 -7.22
CA ARG A 403 16.60 -20.05 -7.13
C ARG A 403 17.14 -19.04 -6.11
N ILE A 404 16.55 -17.85 -6.09
CA ILE A 404 16.90 -16.81 -5.12
C ILE A 404 16.47 -17.27 -3.70
N PRO A 405 17.33 -17.15 -2.67
CA PRO A 405 17.00 -17.52 -1.29
C PRO A 405 15.99 -16.55 -0.66
N ALA A 406 15.12 -17.08 0.19
CA ALA A 406 14.31 -16.30 1.11
C ALA A 406 15.16 -15.69 2.26
N ASN A 407 14.59 -14.77 3.02
CA ASN A 407 15.28 -14.07 4.12
C ASN A 407 15.78 -15.01 5.24
N ASP A 408 15.14 -16.16 5.43
CA ASP A 408 15.51 -17.18 6.41
C ASP A 408 16.41 -18.28 5.81
N GLU A 409 16.65 -18.27 4.50
CA GLU A 409 17.51 -19.24 3.80
C GLU A 409 18.95 -18.74 3.62
N PHE A 410 19.22 -17.47 3.94
CA PHE A 410 20.55 -16.87 3.91
C PHE A 410 20.83 -16.15 5.23
N SER A 411 21.91 -16.52 5.92
CA SER A 411 22.20 -16.04 7.28
C SER A 411 22.49 -14.53 7.36
N ASP A 412 23.04 -13.95 6.31
CA ASP A 412 23.47 -12.55 6.26
C ASP A 412 22.56 -11.68 5.39
N SER A 413 21.27 -12.05 5.30
CA SER A 413 20.25 -11.30 4.56
C SER A 413 20.18 -9.83 4.94
N ASP A 414 20.32 -9.50 6.22
CA ASP A 414 20.25 -8.12 6.69
C ASP A 414 21.44 -7.27 6.20
N LYS A 415 22.63 -7.86 6.06
CA LYS A 415 23.80 -7.18 5.48
C LYS A 415 23.63 -6.93 3.99
N ILE A 416 23.07 -7.90 3.26
CA ILE A 416 22.74 -7.73 1.83
C ILE A 416 21.72 -6.59 1.65
N LYS A 417 20.72 -6.50 2.54
CA LYS A 417 19.73 -5.41 2.53
C LYS A 417 20.37 -4.05 2.79
N GLU A 418 21.28 -3.95 3.75
CA GLU A 418 21.99 -2.70 4.05
C GLU A 418 22.88 -2.23 2.88
N LEU A 419 23.61 -3.15 2.24
CA LEU A 419 24.59 -2.82 1.21
C LEU A 419 23.99 -2.57 -0.18
N VAL A 420 22.98 -3.37 -0.57
CA VAL A 420 22.47 -3.38 -1.95
C VAL A 420 20.97 -3.08 -2.00
N GLY A 421 20.23 -3.46 -0.96
CA GLY A 421 18.78 -3.24 -0.81
C GLY A 421 17.99 -4.55 -0.74
N SER A 422 18.18 -5.47 -1.69
CA SER A 422 17.42 -6.72 -1.74
C SER A 422 18.22 -7.90 -2.33
N HIS A 423 17.78 -9.12 -2.00
CA HIS A 423 18.30 -10.36 -2.57
C HIS A 423 18.15 -10.40 -4.10
N HIS A 424 17.01 -9.96 -4.64
CA HIS A 424 16.78 -9.97 -6.09
C HIS A 424 17.71 -9.00 -6.82
N LYS A 425 17.87 -7.78 -6.30
CA LYS A 425 18.81 -6.81 -6.88
C LYS A 425 20.25 -7.31 -6.82
N THR A 426 20.62 -7.95 -5.70
CA THR A 426 21.92 -8.59 -5.54
C THR A 426 22.11 -9.71 -6.55
N PHE A 427 21.12 -10.59 -6.72
CA PHE A 427 21.14 -11.64 -7.71
C PHE A 427 21.30 -11.09 -9.13
N THR A 428 20.48 -10.13 -9.56
CA THR A 428 20.56 -9.55 -10.92
C THR A 428 21.92 -8.90 -11.19
N LEU A 429 22.51 -8.25 -10.18
CA LEU A 429 23.82 -7.65 -10.33
C LEU A 429 24.92 -8.72 -10.41
N LEU A 430 24.85 -9.78 -9.60
CA LEU A 430 25.79 -10.89 -9.64
C LEU A 430 25.66 -11.73 -10.91
N ASP A 431 24.46 -12.05 -11.35
CA ASP A 431 24.18 -12.76 -12.61
C ASP A 431 24.78 -12.01 -13.81
N SER A 432 24.70 -10.67 -13.79
CA SER A 432 25.33 -9.82 -14.80
C SER A 432 26.86 -9.70 -14.70
N LEU A 433 27.46 -10.12 -13.58
CA LEU A 433 28.91 -10.15 -13.37
C LEU A 433 29.51 -11.51 -13.68
N PHE A 434 28.77 -12.58 -13.38
CA PHE A 434 29.28 -13.94 -13.53
C PHE A 434 29.18 -14.45 -14.98
N GLU A 435 28.31 -13.90 -15.84
CA GLU A 435 28.15 -14.16 -17.31
C GLU A 435 28.09 -15.64 -17.77
N ASP A 436 28.34 -16.57 -16.87
CA ASP A 436 28.40 -17.99 -17.07
C ASP A 436 27.00 -18.54 -16.83
N ASN A 437 26.58 -19.45 -17.70
CA ASN A 437 25.26 -20.09 -17.66
C ASN A 437 25.08 -21.03 -16.44
N GLU A 438 25.89 -20.86 -15.39
CA GLU A 438 25.96 -21.65 -14.17
C GLU A 438 24.63 -21.63 -13.42
N PHE A 439 24.00 -20.46 -13.29
CA PHE A 439 22.73 -20.36 -12.57
C PHE A 439 21.60 -21.06 -13.32
N ALA A 440 21.49 -20.87 -14.63
CA ALA A 440 20.50 -21.57 -15.45
C ALA A 440 20.68 -23.10 -15.39
N GLN A 441 21.94 -23.56 -15.33
CA GLN A 441 22.26 -24.97 -15.14
C GLN A 441 21.86 -25.46 -13.74
N ALA A 442 22.13 -24.67 -12.69
CA ALA A 442 21.74 -24.98 -11.32
C ALA A 442 20.20 -25.02 -11.14
N GLU A 443 19.47 -24.08 -11.73
CA GLU A 443 18.01 -24.07 -11.80
C GLU A 443 17.48 -25.34 -12.46
N GLN A 444 18.07 -25.73 -13.59
CA GLN A 444 17.67 -26.94 -14.32
C GLN A 444 17.94 -28.21 -13.48
N TYR A 445 19.13 -28.35 -12.90
CA TYR A 445 19.45 -29.50 -12.05
C TYR A 445 18.54 -29.61 -10.83
N ARG A 446 18.30 -28.48 -10.14
CA ARG A 446 17.39 -28.48 -8.99
C ARG A 446 15.98 -28.91 -9.38
N LYS A 447 15.48 -28.41 -10.51
CA LYS A 447 14.17 -28.78 -11.03
C LYS A 447 14.10 -30.28 -11.38
N GLU A 448 15.15 -30.82 -11.97
CA GLU A 448 15.27 -32.25 -12.27
C GLU A 448 15.27 -33.12 -11.01
N ASP A 449 16.04 -32.75 -9.98
CA ASP A 449 16.06 -33.44 -8.68
C ASP A 449 14.67 -33.46 -8.02
N LEU A 450 13.98 -32.32 -8.03
CA LEU A 450 12.62 -32.20 -7.51
C LEU A 450 11.62 -33.06 -8.30
N LEU A 451 11.78 -33.15 -9.62
CA LEU A 451 10.95 -34.03 -10.44
C LEU A 451 11.17 -35.50 -10.08
N VAL A 452 12.42 -35.94 -9.93
CA VAL A 452 12.74 -37.30 -9.47
C VAL A 452 12.09 -37.55 -8.11
N TYR A 453 12.24 -36.63 -7.16
CA TYR A 453 11.61 -36.71 -5.84
C TYR A 453 10.08 -36.84 -5.91
N PHE A 454 9.40 -35.95 -6.63
CA PHE A 454 7.94 -35.98 -6.74
C PHE A 454 7.46 -37.21 -7.49
N THR A 455 8.17 -37.69 -8.51
CA THR A 455 7.83 -38.92 -9.22
C THR A 455 7.96 -40.14 -8.30
N LEU A 456 9.03 -40.25 -7.52
CA LEU A 456 9.21 -41.34 -6.56
C LEU A 456 8.16 -41.29 -5.44
N SER A 457 7.77 -40.08 -5.00
CA SER A 457 6.71 -39.88 -4.01
C SER A 457 5.34 -40.40 -4.46
N GLN A 458 5.14 -40.68 -5.76
CA GLN A 458 3.92 -41.27 -6.27
C GLN A 458 3.72 -42.73 -5.85
N PHE A 459 4.82 -43.44 -5.52
CA PHE A 459 4.77 -44.81 -5.03
C PHE A 459 4.52 -44.89 -3.52
N ASP A 460 4.73 -43.79 -2.80
CA ASP A 460 4.48 -43.65 -1.36
C ASP A 460 3.14 -42.97 -1.06
N LYS A 461 2.74 -42.96 0.23
CA LYS A 461 1.59 -42.16 0.67
C LYS A 461 1.92 -40.67 0.54
N ARG A 462 1.33 -40.01 -0.46
CA ARG A 462 1.47 -38.57 -0.71
C ARG A 462 1.20 -37.76 0.55
N LYS A 463 2.15 -36.90 0.91
CA LYS A 463 1.93 -35.87 1.93
C LYS A 463 1.17 -34.69 1.33
N PRO A 464 0.23 -34.08 2.06
CA PRO A 464 -0.40 -32.85 1.64
C PRO A 464 0.64 -31.72 1.60
N TYR A 465 0.42 -30.74 0.71
CA TYR A 465 1.34 -29.60 0.51
C TYR A 465 1.71 -28.86 1.80
N THR A 466 0.73 -28.69 2.70
CA THR A 466 0.91 -28.01 4.00
C THR A 466 1.81 -28.76 5.00
N GLN A 467 2.15 -30.02 4.72
CA GLN A 467 3.05 -30.83 5.53
C GLN A 467 4.45 -30.96 4.91
N LEU A 468 4.69 -30.31 3.76
CA LEU A 468 6.03 -30.23 3.19
C LEU A 468 6.87 -29.19 3.96
N PRO A 469 8.18 -29.40 4.12
CA PRO A 469 9.08 -28.37 4.63
C PRO A 469 8.97 -27.06 3.83
N ASP A 470 9.15 -25.91 4.49
CA ASP A 470 8.98 -24.59 3.86
C ASP A 470 9.89 -24.39 2.64
N GLN A 471 11.12 -24.93 2.68
CA GLN A 471 12.03 -24.96 1.53
C GLN A 471 11.40 -25.67 0.32
N LEU A 472 10.79 -26.84 0.51
CA LEU A 472 10.13 -27.61 -0.55
C LEU A 472 8.88 -26.90 -1.07
N GLN A 473 8.13 -26.20 -0.21
CA GLN A 473 7.00 -25.38 -0.64
C GLN A 473 7.44 -24.23 -1.54
N ARG A 474 8.53 -23.54 -1.18
CA ARG A 474 9.14 -22.46 -1.98
C ARG A 474 9.68 -22.98 -3.30
N ASP A 475 10.37 -24.12 -3.28
CA ASP A 475 10.86 -24.81 -4.48
C ASP A 475 9.72 -25.15 -5.45
N VAL A 476 8.60 -25.68 -4.94
CA VAL A 476 7.40 -25.97 -5.75
C VAL A 476 6.88 -24.70 -6.44
N LYS A 477 6.80 -23.58 -5.71
CA LYS A 477 6.32 -22.32 -6.26
C LYS A 477 7.28 -21.76 -7.31
N ALA A 478 8.58 -21.81 -7.06
CA ALA A 478 9.61 -21.30 -7.96
C ALA A 478 9.67 -22.07 -9.29
N PHE A 479 9.70 -23.41 -9.25
CA PHE A 479 9.98 -24.22 -10.45
C PHE A 479 8.75 -24.75 -11.17
N PHE A 480 7.62 -24.90 -10.47
CA PHE A 480 6.39 -25.52 -11.00
C PHE A 480 5.15 -24.63 -10.86
N GLY A 481 5.26 -23.48 -10.18
CA GLY A 481 4.18 -22.53 -9.92
C GLY A 481 3.23 -22.98 -8.80
N ASN A 482 2.73 -24.21 -8.86
CA ASN A 482 1.89 -24.77 -7.80
C ASN A 482 2.10 -26.29 -7.63
N TYR A 483 1.66 -26.82 -6.48
CA TYR A 483 1.86 -28.22 -6.12
C TYR A 483 1.15 -29.21 -7.05
N ASN A 484 -0.05 -28.86 -7.54
CA ASN A 484 -0.78 -29.74 -8.45
C ASN A 484 -0.05 -29.89 -9.78
N ASN A 485 0.51 -28.81 -10.31
CA ASN A 485 1.35 -28.83 -11.50
C ASN A 485 2.58 -29.72 -11.29
N ALA A 486 3.29 -29.57 -10.17
CA ALA A 486 4.46 -30.41 -9.86
C ALA A 486 4.11 -31.91 -9.87
N ILE A 487 2.98 -32.28 -9.25
CA ILE A 487 2.50 -33.66 -9.19
C ILE A 487 2.01 -34.17 -10.55
N GLU A 488 1.37 -33.31 -11.36
CA GLU A 488 0.92 -33.66 -12.70
C GLU A 488 2.10 -33.92 -13.64
N ILE A 489 3.09 -33.03 -13.66
CA ILE A 489 4.33 -33.20 -14.43
C ILE A 489 5.07 -34.46 -13.97
N ALA A 490 5.19 -34.67 -12.66
CA ALA A 490 5.81 -35.88 -12.11
C ALA A 490 5.08 -37.16 -12.49
N ARG A 491 3.73 -37.11 -12.63
CA ARG A 491 2.91 -38.24 -13.09
C ARG A 491 3.10 -38.50 -14.58
N GLU A 492 3.13 -37.46 -15.41
CA GLU A 492 3.42 -37.59 -16.84
C GLU A 492 4.82 -38.16 -17.08
N LEU A 493 5.80 -37.68 -16.31
CA LEU A 493 7.16 -38.21 -16.31
C LEU A 493 7.16 -39.70 -15.93
N LEU A 494 6.42 -40.10 -14.90
CA LEU A 494 6.29 -41.50 -14.50
C LEU A 494 5.76 -42.40 -15.63
N PHE A 495 4.71 -41.96 -16.34
CA PHE A 495 4.15 -42.74 -17.45
C PHE A 495 5.09 -42.79 -18.67
N SER A 496 5.80 -41.71 -18.94
CA SER A 496 6.72 -41.63 -20.09
C SER A 496 7.98 -42.48 -19.92
N ILE A 497 8.35 -42.87 -18.69
CA ILE A 497 9.40 -43.88 -18.43
C ILE A 497 9.07 -45.24 -19.03
N ALA A 498 7.80 -45.57 -19.30
CA ALA A 498 7.46 -46.81 -19.99
C ALA A 498 7.92 -46.83 -21.47
N ASN A 499 8.33 -45.69 -22.03
CA ASN A 499 8.81 -45.59 -23.40
C ASN A 499 10.31 -45.92 -23.49
N THR A 500 10.62 -47.11 -24.00
CA THR A 500 11.99 -47.61 -24.19
C THR A 500 12.80 -46.80 -25.21
N GLU A 501 12.16 -46.19 -26.21
CA GLU A 501 12.83 -45.34 -27.19
C GLU A 501 13.34 -44.07 -26.53
N LEU A 502 12.49 -43.43 -25.71
CA LEU A 502 12.84 -42.19 -25.00
C LEU A 502 13.96 -42.40 -23.98
N ILE A 503 13.96 -43.53 -23.26
CA ILE A 503 15.07 -43.90 -22.36
C ILE A 503 16.37 -44.07 -23.15
N THR A 504 16.30 -44.68 -24.34
CA THR A 504 17.47 -44.91 -25.18
C THR A 504 18.03 -43.57 -25.68
N GLU A 505 17.18 -42.68 -26.19
CA GLU A 505 17.57 -41.35 -26.66
C GLU A 505 18.18 -40.50 -25.54
N THR A 506 17.55 -40.45 -24.36
CA THR A 506 18.06 -39.69 -23.21
C THR A 506 19.35 -40.28 -22.64
N SER A 507 19.50 -41.61 -22.63
CA SER A 507 20.76 -42.27 -22.27
C SER A 507 21.88 -41.95 -23.26
N LEU A 508 21.55 -41.84 -24.56
CA LEU A 508 22.51 -41.43 -25.58
C LEU A 508 22.89 -39.96 -25.42
N ALA A 509 21.95 -39.07 -25.08
CA ALA A 509 22.21 -37.65 -24.85
C ALA A 509 23.03 -37.40 -23.58
N ALA A 510 22.81 -38.19 -22.52
CA ALA A 510 23.55 -38.08 -21.25
C ALA A 510 25.07 -38.27 -21.41
N GLN A 511 25.52 -38.90 -22.51
CA GLN A 511 26.93 -39.03 -22.86
C GLN A 511 27.68 -37.69 -22.91
N ALA A 512 27.00 -36.61 -23.30
CA ALA A 512 27.62 -35.29 -23.41
C ALA A 512 28.01 -34.69 -22.04
N HIS A 513 27.45 -35.21 -20.94
CA HIS A 513 27.56 -34.61 -19.61
C HIS A 513 28.14 -35.56 -18.55
N LEU A 514 28.29 -36.86 -18.85
CA LEU A 514 28.82 -37.85 -17.93
C LEU A 514 30.36 -37.91 -17.98
N PRO A 515 31.07 -37.70 -16.85
CA PRO A 515 32.53 -37.68 -16.83
C PRO A 515 33.17 -39.05 -17.08
N ALA A 516 32.50 -40.16 -16.72
CA ALA A 516 32.94 -41.51 -17.05
C ALA A 516 31.75 -42.48 -17.16
N TYR A 517 31.66 -43.18 -18.29
CA TYR A 517 30.61 -44.16 -18.56
C TYR A 517 31.08 -45.25 -19.56
N SER A 518 30.37 -46.37 -19.59
CA SER A 518 30.49 -47.40 -20.62
C SER A 518 29.10 -47.71 -21.17
N LEU A 519 28.89 -47.41 -22.45
CA LEU A 519 27.62 -47.65 -23.14
C LEU A 519 27.75 -48.79 -24.15
N LEU A 520 26.91 -49.82 -23.97
CA LEU A 520 26.61 -50.81 -25.01
C LEU A 520 25.34 -50.35 -25.72
N ALA A 521 25.48 -49.95 -26.99
CA ALA A 521 24.38 -49.43 -27.80
C ALA A 521 23.17 -50.38 -27.77
N ASN A 522 21.99 -49.82 -27.46
CA ASN A 522 20.71 -50.53 -27.33
C ASN A 522 20.68 -51.64 -26.27
N HIS A 523 21.61 -51.65 -25.31
CA HIS A 523 21.68 -52.68 -24.28
C HIS A 523 21.83 -52.13 -22.86
N SER A 524 22.92 -51.40 -22.56
CA SER A 524 23.19 -50.97 -21.18
C SER A 524 24.11 -49.76 -21.07
N LEU A 525 23.76 -48.82 -20.20
CA LEU A 525 24.61 -47.74 -19.72
C LEU A 525 25.18 -48.14 -18.35
N THR A 526 26.52 -48.16 -18.22
CA THR A 526 27.23 -48.44 -16.98
C THR A 526 27.99 -47.19 -16.54
N LEU A 527 27.80 -46.78 -15.29
CA LEU A 527 28.46 -45.62 -14.68
C LEU A 527 28.82 -45.91 -13.22
N HIS A 528 29.74 -45.11 -12.67
CA HIS A 528 30.00 -45.13 -11.23
C HIS A 528 28.83 -44.49 -10.48
N LYS A 529 28.51 -44.99 -9.27
CA LYS A 529 27.36 -44.51 -8.47
C LYS A 529 27.39 -43.00 -8.17
N ASP A 530 28.58 -42.42 -8.11
CA ASP A 530 28.78 -40.99 -7.79
C ASP A 530 28.31 -40.07 -8.93
N PHE A 531 27.99 -40.62 -10.11
CA PHE A 531 27.47 -39.87 -11.25
C PHE A 531 25.96 -40.05 -11.46
N ILE A 532 25.25 -40.70 -10.51
CA ILE A 532 23.79 -40.89 -10.60
C ILE A 532 23.07 -39.53 -10.60
N ASP A 533 23.53 -38.59 -9.80
CA ASP A 533 22.92 -37.24 -9.67
C ASP A 533 23.13 -36.39 -10.94
N LEU A 534 23.97 -36.84 -11.88
CA LEU A 534 24.17 -36.19 -13.19
C LEU A 534 23.29 -36.80 -14.29
N LEU A 535 22.50 -37.84 -13.97
CA LEU A 535 21.62 -38.49 -14.92
C LEU A 535 20.33 -37.68 -15.12
N PRO A 536 19.87 -37.51 -16.37
CA PRO A 536 18.56 -36.93 -16.63
C PRO A 536 17.44 -37.70 -15.90
N PRO A 537 16.33 -37.06 -15.52
CA PRO A 537 15.25 -37.69 -14.76
C PRO A 537 14.75 -39.01 -15.35
N TYR A 538 14.66 -39.10 -16.68
CA TYR A 538 14.23 -40.31 -17.41
C TYR A 538 15.08 -41.55 -17.14
N VAL A 539 16.37 -41.36 -16.87
CA VAL A 539 17.33 -42.45 -16.59
C VAL A 539 17.50 -42.62 -15.08
N ASN A 540 17.44 -41.53 -14.31
CA ASN A 540 17.60 -41.55 -12.86
C ASN A 540 16.41 -42.26 -12.17
N ILE A 541 15.17 -41.99 -12.56
CA ILE A 541 13.98 -42.56 -11.88
C ILE A 541 13.98 -44.10 -11.89
N PRO A 542 14.22 -44.82 -13.02
CA PRO A 542 14.37 -46.27 -13.00
C PRO A 542 15.48 -46.79 -12.08
N VAL A 543 16.60 -46.07 -11.99
CA VAL A 543 17.73 -46.42 -11.12
C VAL A 543 17.35 -46.21 -9.66
N ALA A 544 16.74 -45.07 -9.32
CA ALA A 544 16.26 -44.76 -7.97
C ALA A 544 15.16 -45.73 -7.51
N CYS A 545 14.24 -46.12 -8.39
CA CYS A 545 13.24 -47.16 -8.10
C CYS A 545 13.89 -48.49 -7.72
N LYS A 546 14.97 -48.91 -8.40
CA LYS A 546 15.70 -50.16 -8.06
C LYS A 546 16.54 -50.06 -6.77
N ILE A 547 16.79 -48.85 -6.27
CA ILE A 547 17.51 -48.62 -5.02
C ILE A 547 16.51 -48.58 -3.85
N LEU A 548 15.31 -48.04 -4.08
CA LEU A 548 14.25 -47.88 -3.09
C LEU A 548 13.39 -49.14 -2.88
N PHE A 549 13.26 -49.97 -3.92
CA PHE A 549 12.53 -51.26 -3.92
C PHE A 549 13.49 -52.41 -4.21
#